data_AF-A0A7C3QD93-F1
#
_entry.id   AF-A0A7C3QD93-F1
#
_cell.length_a   1.000
_cell.length_b   1.000
_cell.length_c   1.000
_cell.angle_alpha   90.00
_cell.angle_beta   90.00
_cell.angle_gamma   90.00
#
_symmetry.space_group_name_H-M   'P 1'
#
loop_
_entity.id
_entity.type
_entity.pdbx_description
1 polymer ?
#
loop_
_entity_poly.entity_id
_entity_poly.type
_entity_poly.pdbx_seq_one_letter_code
_entity_poly.pdbx_strand_id
1 'polypeptide(L)'
;MEIENRWLLPEGVDEYLPPQAEQLEALRRELLDVFFSWGYELVIPPLIEYLESLLVGAGNDLDPETFKIIDQYTGRLMGVRADMTPQVARI
;
A
#
# COMPACT_ATOMS: atom_id res chain seq x y z
N MET A 1 3.74 34.21 16.58
CA MET A 1 4.41 33.30 15.63
C MET A 1 4.02 31.91 16.07
N GLU A 2 2.96 31.37 15.46
CA GLU A 2 2.61 29.97 15.66
C GLU A 2 3.77 29.13 15.15
N ILE A 3 4.28 28.25 16.00
CA ILE A 3 5.14 27.16 15.54
C ILE A 3 4.18 26.26 14.77
N GLU A 4 4.13 26.48 13.45
CA GLU A 4 3.51 25.54 12.51
C GLU A 4 3.95 24.15 12.91
N ASN A 5 2.97 23.30 13.19
CA ASN A 5 3.14 21.99 13.76
C ASN A 5 3.81 21.10 12.70
N ARG A 6 5.15 21.21 12.59
CA ARG A 6 6.02 20.67 11.51
C ARG A 6 5.99 19.14 11.37
N TRP A 7 5.24 18.45 12.22
CA TRP A 7 5.20 17.00 12.35
C TRP A 7 3.77 16.46 12.29
N LEU A 8 2.85 17.19 11.64
CA LEU A 8 1.50 16.68 11.38
C LEU A 8 1.55 15.63 10.28
N LEU A 9 1.08 14.43 10.61
CA LEU A 9 0.81 13.39 9.63
C LEU A 9 -0.49 13.73 8.87
N PRO A 10 -0.63 13.29 7.60
CA PRO A 10 -1.91 13.35 6.91
C PRO A 10 -3.00 12.60 7.70
N GLU A 11 -4.25 12.99 7.49
CA GLU A 11 -5.38 12.26 8.04
C GLU A 11 -5.35 10.79 7.61
N GLY A 12 -5.53 9.87 8.55
CA GLY A 12 -5.48 8.42 8.32
C GLY A 12 -4.07 7.82 8.21
N VAL A 13 -3.01 8.60 8.47
CA VAL A 13 -1.64 8.10 8.53
C VAL A 13 -1.18 8.10 9.99
N ASP A 14 -0.83 6.91 10.47
CA ASP A 14 -0.32 6.68 11.82
C ASP A 14 1.17 6.33 11.81
N GLU A 15 1.84 6.59 12.93
CA GLU A 15 3.18 6.07 13.21
C GLU A 15 3.14 5.11 14.41
N TYR A 16 3.90 4.03 14.30
CA TYR A 16 4.01 3.04 15.36
C TYR A 16 5.37 3.16 16.06
N LEU A 17 5.34 3.33 17.38
CA LEU A 17 6.55 3.30 18.22
C LEU A 17 7.06 1.86 18.39
N PRO A 18 8.30 1.65 18.88
CA PRO A 18 8.94 0.34 18.84
C PRO A 18 8.11 -0.83 19.41
N PRO A 19 7.42 -0.72 20.56
CA PRO A 19 6.60 -1.81 21.07
C PRO A 19 5.45 -2.20 20.12
N GLN A 20 4.80 -1.22 19.49
CA GLN A 20 3.70 -1.45 18.55
C GLN A 20 4.21 -2.02 17.22
N ALA A 21 5.33 -1.51 16.72
CA ALA A 21 5.95 -1.99 15.50
C ALA A 21 6.41 -3.45 15.64
N GLU A 22 7.01 -3.81 16.78
CA GLU A 22 7.40 -5.19 17.10
C GLU A 22 6.18 -6.12 17.13
N GLN A 23 5.10 -5.70 17.78
CA GLN A 23 3.85 -6.47 17.84
C GLN A 23 3.24 -6.69 16.44
N LEU A 24 3.24 -5.67 15.59
CA LEU A 24 2.70 -5.76 14.23
C LEU A 24 3.51 -6.73 13.37
N GLU A 25 4.83 -6.65 13.42
CA GLU A 25 5.71 -7.51 12.62
C GLU A 25 5.70 -8.96 13.13
N ALA A 26 5.58 -9.18 14.44
CA ALA A 26 5.38 -10.52 15.00
C ALA A 26 4.10 -11.17 14.45
N LEU A 27 2.97 -10.44 14.46
CA LEU A 27 1.71 -10.93 13.91
C LEU A 27 1.80 -11.19 12.40
N ARG A 28 2.44 -10.29 11.64
CA ARG A 28 2.69 -10.49 10.21
C ARG A 28 3.47 -11.79 9.97
N ARG A 29 4.50 -12.07 10.78
CA ARG A 29 5.31 -13.29 10.65
C ARG A 29 4.48 -14.55 10.90
N GLU A 30 3.67 -14.57 11.95
CA GLU A 30 2.80 -15.70 12.26
C GLU A 30 1.82 -16.00 11.11
N LEU A 31 1.20 -14.96 10.53
CA LEU A 31 0.32 -15.11 9.38
C LEU A 31 1.05 -15.69 8.17
N LEU A 32 2.25 -15.18 7.87
CA LEU A 32 3.05 -15.68 6.74
C LEU A 32 3.46 -17.15 6.94
N ASP A 33 3.79 -17.56 8.16
CA ASP A 33 4.15 -18.95 8.45
C ASP A 33 2.98 -19.93 8.21
N VAL A 34 1.74 -19.49 8.47
CA VAL A 34 0.55 -20.27 8.10
C VAL A 34 0.45 -20.43 6.58
N PHE A 35 0.58 -19.35 5.81
CA PHE A 35 0.51 -19.42 4.34
C PHE A 35 1.63 -20.29 3.75
N PHE A 36 2.86 -20.17 4.27
CA PHE A 36 3.98 -21.03 3.88
C PHE A 36 3.72 -22.50 4.18
N SER A 37 3.07 -22.82 5.29
CA SER A 37 2.71 -24.21 5.62
C SER A 37 1.72 -24.83 4.63
N TRP A 38 0.97 -24.00 3.89
CA TRP A 38 0.04 -24.42 2.84
C TRP A 38 0.66 -24.38 1.44
N GLY A 39 1.95 -24.04 1.32
CA GLY A 39 2.66 -24.00 0.04
C GLY A 39 2.49 -22.71 -0.76
N TYR A 40 1.95 -21.64 -0.16
CA TYR A 40 1.94 -20.32 -0.79
C TYR A 40 3.33 -19.69 -0.75
N GLU A 41 3.63 -18.83 -1.73
CA GLU A 41 4.87 -18.04 -1.79
C GLU A 41 4.56 -16.55 -1.63
N LEU A 42 5.42 -15.83 -0.91
CA LEU A 42 5.24 -14.40 -0.67
C LEU A 42 5.66 -13.58 -1.90
N VAL A 43 4.77 -12.74 -2.40
CA VAL A 43 5.06 -11.70 -3.39
C VAL A 43 4.81 -10.31 -2.79
N ILE A 44 5.64 -9.33 -3.18
CA ILE A 44 5.52 -7.93 -2.75
C ILE A 44 5.54 -7.04 -4.00
N PRO A 45 4.39 -6.81 -4.65
CA PRO A 45 4.32 -5.87 -5.76
C PRO A 45 4.52 -4.41 -5.30
N PRO A 46 4.78 -3.47 -6.22
CA PRO A 46 4.98 -2.05 -5.92
C PRO A 46 3.78 -1.40 -5.21
N LEU A 47 4.02 -0.53 -4.24
CA LEU A 47 2.96 0.25 -3.58
C LEU A 47 2.33 1.28 -4.54
N ILE A 48 3.15 1.83 -5.43
CA ILE A 48 2.78 2.85 -6.40
C ILE A 48 2.98 2.28 -7.80
N GLU A 49 1.93 2.38 -8.64
CA GLU A 49 1.97 2.04 -10.07
C GLU A 49 1.21 3.09 -10.88
N TYR A 50 1.33 3.04 -12.21
CA TYR A 50 0.47 3.85 -13.08
C TYR A 50 -1.00 3.48 -12.88
N LEU A 51 -1.88 4.47 -12.90
CA LEU A 51 -3.30 4.27 -12.63
C LEU A 51 -3.93 3.27 -13.62
N GLU A 52 -3.49 3.31 -14.88
CA GLU A 52 -3.86 2.36 -15.93
C GLU A 52 -3.53 0.90 -15.59
N SER A 53 -2.50 0.66 -14.79
CA SER A 53 -2.12 -0.69 -14.33
C SER A 53 -2.94 -1.14 -13.12
N LEU A 54 -3.29 -0.21 -12.21
CA LEU A 54 -4.03 -0.52 -10.99
C LEU A 54 -5.52 -0.80 -11.25
N LEU A 55 -6.11 -0.13 -12.24
CA LEU A 55 -7.54 -0.19 -12.51
C LEU A 55 -7.93 -1.24 -13.57
N VAL A 56 -7.06 -2.18 -13.88
CA VAL A 56 -7.37 -3.24 -14.87
C VAL A 56 -8.31 -4.28 -14.26
N GLY A 57 -9.30 -4.71 -15.04
CA GLY A 57 -10.22 -5.80 -14.66
C GLY A 57 -11.07 -5.43 -13.44
N ALA A 58 -10.95 -6.23 -12.37
CA ALA A 58 -11.65 -5.99 -11.10
C ALA A 58 -11.14 -4.74 -10.35
N GLY A 59 -10.04 -4.11 -10.80
CA GLY A 59 -9.48 -2.91 -10.18
C GLY A 59 -10.30 -1.63 -10.39
N ASN A 60 -11.26 -1.60 -11.32
CA ASN A 60 -12.05 -0.39 -11.59
C ASN A 60 -12.89 0.06 -10.38
N ASP A 61 -13.40 -0.89 -9.59
CA ASP A 61 -14.18 -0.60 -8.39
C ASP A 61 -13.33 0.03 -7.28
N LEU A 62 -12.00 -0.01 -7.41
CA LEU A 62 -11.03 0.55 -6.47
C LEU A 62 -10.59 1.98 -6.82
N ASP A 63 -11.05 2.55 -7.94
CA ASP A 63 -10.68 3.92 -8.32
C ASP A 63 -11.02 4.97 -7.24
N PRO A 64 -12.18 4.89 -6.54
CA PRO A 64 -12.51 5.84 -5.46
C PRO A 64 -11.58 5.72 -4.24
N GLU A 65 -10.99 4.55 -4.02
CA GLU A 65 -10.10 4.27 -2.87
C GLU A 65 -8.62 4.45 -3.22
N THR A 66 -8.30 4.64 -4.51
CA THR A 66 -6.93 4.80 -4.97
C THR A 66 -6.48 6.25 -4.79
N PHE A 67 -5.43 6.47 -3.98
CA PHE A 67 -4.86 7.80 -3.80
C PHE A 67 -4.03 8.19 -5.03
N LYS A 68 -4.46 9.21 -5.77
CA LYS A 68 -3.89 9.60 -7.07
C LYS A 68 -2.75 10.62 -6.91
N ILE A 69 -1.65 10.38 -7.62
CA ILE A 69 -0.44 11.22 -7.64
C ILE A 69 -0.08 11.51 -9.10
N ILE A 70 0.35 12.73 -9.40
CA ILE A 70 0.90 13.08 -10.72
C ILE A 70 2.41 12.83 -10.69
N ASP A 71 2.90 12.01 -11.60
CA ASP A 71 4.34 11.92 -11.90
C ASP A 71 4.78 13.24 -12.53
N GLN A 72 5.57 14.03 -11.80
CA GLN A 72 6.00 15.35 -12.24
C GLN A 72 6.97 15.29 -13.44
N TYR A 73 7.62 14.15 -13.67
CA TYR A 73 8.59 14.01 -14.76
C TYR A 73 7.89 13.65 -16.08
N THR A 74 6.89 12.78 -16.03
CA THR A 74 6.20 12.27 -17.23
C THR A 74 4.80 12.86 -17.45
N GLY A 75 4.22 13.49 -16.43
CA GLY A 75 2.83 13.96 -16.43
C GLY A 75 1.78 12.86 -16.29
N ARG A 76 2.20 11.59 -16.15
CA ARG A 76 1.27 10.46 -16.01
C ARG A 76 0.66 10.40 -14.61
N LEU A 77 -0.56 9.87 -14.52
CA LEU A 77 -1.20 9.57 -13.25
C LEU A 77 -0.69 8.24 -12.69
N MET A 78 -0.25 8.28 -11.45
CA MET A 78 0.08 7.14 -10.60
C MET A 78 -0.96 7.02 -9.48
N GLY A 79 -1.07 5.85 -8.90
CA GLY A 79 -1.90 5.59 -7.72
C GLY A 79 -1.12 4.90 -6.63
N VAL A 80 -1.40 5.23 -5.37
CA VAL A 80 -1.13 4.34 -4.23
C VAL A 80 -2.25 3.31 -4.21
N ARG A 81 -1.90 2.03 -4.31
CA ARG A 81 -2.88 0.94 -4.41
C ARG A 81 -3.84 0.92 -3.21
N ALA A 82 -5.12 0.65 -3.47
CA ALA A 82 -6.11 0.32 -2.43
C ALA A 82 -6.07 -1.18 -2.07
N ASP A 83 -5.76 -2.03 -3.04
CA ASP A 83 -5.66 -3.48 -2.90
C ASP A 83 -4.54 -4.05 -3.78
N MET A 84 -4.06 -5.24 -3.44
CA MET A 84 -2.94 -5.89 -4.12
C MET A 84 -3.36 -6.95 -5.14
N THR A 85 -4.61 -7.41 -5.12
CA THR A 85 -5.13 -8.51 -5.96
C THR A 85 -4.96 -8.26 -7.46
N PRO A 86 -5.25 -7.07 -8.02
CA PRO A 86 -5.02 -6.81 -9.45
C PRO A 86 -3.54 -6.97 -9.84
N GLN A 87 -2.63 -6.60 -8.94
CA GLN A 87 -1.19 -6.72 -9.16
C GLN A 87 -0.75 -8.19 -9.10
N VAL A 88 -1.26 -8.95 -8.13
CA VAL A 88 -0.98 -10.39 -8.01
C VAL A 88 -1.55 -11.16 -9.20
N ALA A 89 -2.74 -10.82 -9.68
CA ALA A 89 -3.36 -11.47 -10.84
C ALA A 89 -2.58 -11.27 -12.16
N ARG A 90 -1.71 -10.25 -12.21
CA ARG A 90 -0.84 -9.95 -13.35
C ARG A 90 0.51 -10.69 -13.29
N ILE A 91 0.97 -11.07 -12.10
CA ILE A 91 2.24 -11.79 -11.87
C ILE A 91 2.04 -13.26 -12.24
#